data_AF-A0A8C0BBV1-F1
#
_entry.id   AF-A0A8C0BBV1-F1
#
_cell.length_a   1.000
_cell.length_b   1.000
_cell.length_c   1.000
_cell.angle_alpha   90.00
_cell.angle_beta   90.00
_cell.angle_gamma   90.00
#
_symmetry.space_group_name_H-M   'P 1'
#
loop_
_entity.id
_entity.type
_entity.pdbx_description
1 polymer ?
#
loop_
_entity_poly.entity_id
_entity_poly.type
_entity_poly.pdbx_seq_one_letter_code
_entity_poly.pdbx_strand_id
1 'polypeptide(L)'
;MARFRRRTCIILLLFILFICSIMMALKTLRPDRAGFGDPFGLGLLPELQQRTVLLDNKQNSLNRVQGDTVTRVSNLHSIAVNTMKASMPPVNKLEEELSSPNYNFHIFYYSWFGNPQFDGKYIHWNHPLLPHWDPKIANNYPKGRHNPPEDIGANFYPELGSYSSKDPSVIEAHMKQMRSASTGN
;
A
#
# COMPACT_ATOMS: atom_id res chain seq x y z
N MET A 1 27.04 23.69 -53.08
CA MET A 1 26.62 23.38 -51.70
C MET A 1 25.12 23.54 -51.39
N ALA A 2 24.29 24.18 -52.24
CA ALA A 2 22.87 24.43 -51.91
C ALA A 2 21.91 23.22 -52.07
N ARG A 3 22.22 22.25 -52.95
CA ARG A 3 21.35 21.07 -53.20
C ARG A 3 21.38 20.04 -52.06
N PHE A 4 22.51 19.89 -51.37
CA PHE A 4 22.65 18.93 -50.26
C PHE A 4 21.81 19.36 -49.06
N ARG A 5 21.86 20.66 -48.71
CA ARG A 5 21.02 21.26 -47.66
C ARG A 5 19.53 21.12 -47.93
N ARG A 6 19.08 21.26 -49.18
CA ARG A 6 17.66 21.07 -49.55
C ARG A 6 17.20 19.63 -49.33
N ARG A 7 17.99 18.63 -49.70
CA ARG A 7 17.64 17.20 -49.49
C ARG A 7 17.58 16.86 -48.00
N THR A 8 18.53 17.33 -47.20
CA THR A 8 18.53 17.14 -45.75
C THR A 8 17.34 17.85 -45.09
N CYS A 9 16.99 19.07 -45.53
CA CYS A 9 15.80 19.77 -45.03
C CYS A 9 14.49 19.06 -45.39
N ILE A 10 14.38 18.49 -46.60
CA ILE A 10 13.20 17.72 -47.01
C ILE A 10 13.07 16.45 -46.14
N ILE A 11 14.16 15.72 -45.91
CA ILE A 11 14.15 14.52 -45.06
C ILE A 11 13.79 14.87 -43.61
N LEU A 12 14.34 15.97 -43.06
CA LEU A 12 14.00 16.44 -41.72
C LEU A 12 12.52 16.81 -41.61
N LEU A 13 11.97 17.49 -42.62
CA LEU A 13 10.58 17.89 -42.65
C LEU A 13 9.65 16.68 -42.72
N LEU A 14 9.98 15.68 -43.54
CA LEU A 14 9.23 14.42 -43.60
C LEU A 14 9.30 13.66 -42.26
N PHE A 15 10.45 13.66 -41.60
CA PHE A 15 10.61 13.01 -40.28
C PHE A 15 9.76 13.70 -39.20
N ILE A 16 9.75 15.05 -39.17
CA ILE A 16 8.92 15.82 -38.23
C ILE A 16 7.44 15.53 -38.49
N LEU A 17 7.00 15.54 -39.75
CA LEU A 17 5.61 15.23 -40.11
C LEU A 17 5.21 13.82 -39.71
N PHE A 18 6.11 12.84 -39.84
CA PHE A 18 5.89 11.47 -39.40
C PHE A 18 5.69 11.37 -37.88
N ILE A 19 6.55 12.02 -37.09
CA ILE A 19 6.40 12.08 -35.63
C ILE A 19 5.09 12.76 -35.23
N CYS A 20 4.73 13.89 -35.87
CA CYS A 20 3.46 14.58 -35.62
C CYS A 20 2.26 13.71 -35.96
N SER A 21 2.30 12.95 -37.07
CA SER A 21 1.24 12.02 -37.46
C SER A 21 1.08 10.88 -36.45
N ILE A 22 2.19 10.30 -35.97
CA ILE A 22 2.15 9.28 -34.91
C ILE A 22 1.56 9.86 -33.62
N MET A 23 1.96 11.07 -33.21
CA MET A 23 1.42 11.71 -32.00
C MET A 23 -0.10 11.97 -32.12
N MET A 24 -0.57 12.38 -33.29
CA MET A 24 -1.99 12.58 -33.58
C MET A 24 -2.75 11.24 -33.55
N ALA A 25 -2.20 10.19 -34.15
CA ALA A 25 -2.79 8.85 -34.14
C ALA A 25 -2.86 8.26 -32.72
N LEU A 26 -1.79 8.40 -31.93
CA LEU A 26 -1.77 8.00 -30.52
C LEU A 26 -2.76 8.80 -29.68
N LYS A 27 -2.96 10.08 -30.00
CA LYS A 27 -3.97 10.93 -29.35
C LYS A 27 -5.40 10.50 -29.71
N THR A 28 -5.66 10.07 -30.94
CA THR A 28 -6.99 9.54 -31.36
C THR A 28 -7.26 8.13 -30.85
N LEU A 29 -6.22 7.35 -30.57
CA LEU A 29 -6.33 6.03 -29.93
C LEU A 29 -6.47 6.12 -28.41
N ARG A 30 -6.35 7.32 -27.83
CA ARG A 30 -6.61 7.54 -26.41
C ARG A 30 -8.13 7.61 -26.24
N PRO A 31 -8.78 6.62 -25.60
CA PRO A 31 -10.21 6.71 -25.33
C PRO A 31 -10.48 7.95 -24.46
N ASP A 32 -11.52 8.71 -24.77
CA ASP A 32 -12.04 9.89 -24.03
C ASP A 32 -12.51 9.56 -22.60
N ARG A 33 -12.00 8.48 -21.99
CA ARG A 33 -12.24 8.05 -20.61
C ARG A 33 -10.95 7.83 -19.80
N ALA A 34 -9.79 8.21 -20.31
CA ALA A 34 -8.58 8.33 -19.50
C ALA A 34 -8.33 9.82 -19.20
N GLY A 35 -9.17 10.38 -18.34
CA GLY A 35 -8.92 11.66 -17.69
C GLY A 35 -7.67 11.53 -16.84
N PHE A 36 -6.50 11.80 -17.43
CA PHE A 36 -5.30 12.07 -16.66
C PHE A 36 -5.54 13.41 -15.99
N GLY A 37 -5.66 13.37 -14.66
CA GLY A 37 -5.80 14.57 -13.84
C GLY A 37 -4.70 15.57 -14.16
N ASP A 38 -5.04 16.84 -13.97
CA ASP A 38 -4.12 17.97 -13.96
C ASP A 38 -2.77 17.55 -13.33
N PRO A 39 -1.60 17.84 -13.93
CA PRO A 39 -0.28 17.44 -13.41
C PRO A 39 -0.01 17.84 -11.95
N PHE A 40 -0.83 18.71 -11.35
CA PHE A 40 -0.74 19.11 -9.95
C PHE A 40 -1.89 18.63 -9.05
N GLY A 41 -2.74 17.69 -9.50
CA GLY A 41 -3.72 17.04 -8.61
C GLY A 41 -4.79 17.97 -8.01
N LEU A 42 -4.91 19.20 -8.50
CA LEU A 42 -5.84 20.21 -7.98
C LEU A 42 -7.32 19.93 -8.30
N GLY A 43 -7.60 18.87 -9.06
CA GLY A 43 -8.96 18.38 -9.35
C GLY A 43 -9.53 17.42 -8.30
N LEU A 44 -8.78 17.02 -7.26
CA LEU A 44 -9.20 16.02 -6.27
C LEU A 44 -9.95 16.58 -5.06
N LEU A 45 -10.23 17.89 -5.00
CA LEU A 45 -10.93 18.50 -3.85
C LEU A 45 -12.24 19.21 -4.24
N PRO A 46 -13.29 18.47 -4.66
CA PRO A 46 -14.67 18.95 -4.54
C PRO A 46 -15.07 19.23 -3.07
N GLU A 47 -14.38 18.58 -2.13
CA GLU A 47 -14.74 18.51 -0.71
C GLU A 47 -14.36 19.76 0.09
N LEU A 48 -13.40 20.58 -0.37
CA LEU A 48 -13.07 21.84 0.30
C LEU A 48 -14.12 22.93 0.05
N GLN A 49 -14.82 22.91 -1.08
CA GLN A 49 -15.90 23.87 -1.35
C GLN A 49 -17.12 23.59 -0.46
N GLN A 50 -17.38 22.32 -0.16
CA GLN A 50 -18.50 21.90 0.69
C GLN A 50 -18.21 22.14 2.18
N ARG A 51 -16.94 21.99 2.60
CA ARG A 51 -16.49 22.26 3.98
C ARG A 51 -16.61 23.74 4.36
N THR A 52 -16.39 24.66 3.40
CA THR A 52 -16.55 26.11 3.66
C THR A 52 -18.02 26.51 3.86
N VAL A 53 -18.96 25.87 3.15
CA VAL A 53 -20.40 26.13 3.31
C VAL A 53 -20.98 25.45 4.57
N LEU A 54 -20.45 24.29 4.95
CA LEU A 54 -20.94 23.53 6.12
C LEU A 54 -20.39 24.08 7.45
N LEU A 55 -19.18 24.64 7.45
CA LEU A 55 -18.61 25.31 8.63
C LEU A 55 -19.38 26.59 9.01
N ASP A 56 -19.94 27.32 8.03
CA ASP A 56 -20.75 28.51 8.29
C ASP A 56 -22.09 28.16 8.98
N ASN A 57 -22.67 26.99 8.67
CA ASN A 57 -23.91 26.51 9.27
C ASN A 57 -23.73 25.87 10.66
N LYS A 58 -22.53 25.37 11.00
CA LYS A 58 -22.28 24.71 12.29
C LYS A 58 -22.01 25.71 13.42
N GLN A 59 -21.53 26.91 13.11
CA GLN A 59 -21.26 27.94 14.10
C GLN A 59 -22.55 28.48 14.76
N ASN A 60 -23.71 28.35 14.09
CA ASN A 60 -25.01 28.81 14.60
C ASN A 60 -25.75 27.78 15.49
N SER A 61 -25.30 26.53 15.59
CA SER A 61 -26.04 25.47 16.30
C SER A 61 -25.42 25.01 17.63
N LEU A 62 -24.26 25.56 18.02
CA LEU A 62 -23.50 25.12 19.21
C LEU A 62 -23.71 26.00 20.46
N ASN A 63 -24.81 26.76 20.52
CA ASN A 63 -25.19 27.58 21.69
C ASN A 63 -26.41 27.04 22.44
N ARG A 64 -26.70 25.74 22.38
CA ARG A 64 -27.82 25.18 23.14
C ARG A 64 -27.58 23.75 23.57
N VAL A 65 -27.68 23.55 24.87
CA VAL A 65 -27.77 22.28 25.61
C VAL A 65 -26.44 21.72 26.14
N GLN A 66 -26.04 22.26 27.30
CA GLN A 66 -25.25 21.56 28.31
C GLN A 66 -26.17 21.28 29.50
N GLY A 67 -26.21 20.03 29.97
CA GLY A 67 -26.95 19.64 31.17
C GLY A 67 -26.99 18.12 31.38
N ASP A 68 -26.30 17.68 32.44
CA ASP A 68 -26.79 16.71 33.43
C ASP A 68 -26.68 15.18 33.19
N THR A 69 -25.63 14.57 33.79
CA THR A 69 -25.71 13.83 35.09
C THR A 69 -24.84 12.56 35.15
N VAL A 70 -24.09 12.49 36.25
CA VAL A 70 -23.21 11.43 36.77
C VAL A 70 -23.98 10.47 37.69
N THR A 71 -23.75 9.15 37.61
CA THR A 71 -23.81 8.11 38.69
C THR A 71 -23.65 6.72 38.04
N ARG A 72 -23.08 5.63 38.59
CA ARG A 72 -22.54 5.24 39.90
C ARG A 72 -21.82 3.89 39.71
N VAL A 73 -20.65 3.73 40.33
CA VAL A 73 -19.83 2.49 40.42
C VAL A 73 -20.44 1.54 41.45
N SER A 74 -20.41 0.21 41.22
CA SER A 74 -19.79 -0.81 42.11
C SER A 74 -20.38 -2.24 41.99
N ASN A 75 -19.46 -3.20 42.09
CA ASN A 75 -19.59 -4.58 42.58
C ASN A 75 -20.22 -5.65 41.68
N LEU A 76 -19.41 -6.65 41.29
CA LEU A 76 -19.39 -7.94 41.99
C LEU A 76 -18.14 -8.74 41.60
N HIS A 77 -17.29 -9.00 42.60
CA HIS A 77 -16.18 -9.94 42.58
C HIS A 77 -16.58 -11.14 43.46
N SER A 78 -16.55 -12.33 42.89
CA SER A 78 -16.66 -13.70 43.46
C SER A 78 -17.49 -14.52 42.46
N ILE A 79 -16.95 -15.59 41.87
CA ILE A 79 -16.93 -16.90 42.52
C ILE A 79 -15.71 -17.69 42.04
N ALA A 80 -15.02 -18.23 43.03
CA ALA A 80 -13.92 -19.14 42.92
C ALA A 80 -14.35 -20.53 42.38
N VAL A 81 -13.45 -21.10 41.57
CA VAL A 81 -13.04 -22.51 41.52
C VAL A 81 -14.16 -23.55 41.37
N ASN A 82 -14.25 -24.14 40.17
CA ASN A 82 -14.58 -25.55 40.00
C ASN A 82 -13.95 -26.12 38.71
N THR A 83 -12.95 -26.97 38.91
CA THR A 83 -12.90 -28.36 38.42
C THR A 83 -12.87 -28.63 36.91
N MET A 84 -11.67 -29.07 36.49
CA MET A 84 -11.34 -30.11 35.50
C MET A 84 -11.62 -29.91 34.01
N LYS A 85 -10.52 -30.18 33.27
CA LYS A 85 -10.39 -30.73 31.91
C LYS A 85 -9.79 -29.72 30.96
N ALA A 86 -8.52 -29.94 30.63
CA ALA A 86 -7.86 -29.35 29.47
C ALA A 86 -8.56 -29.88 28.20
N SER A 87 -9.73 -29.32 27.92
CA SER A 87 -10.31 -29.32 26.59
C SER A 87 -9.56 -28.22 25.85
N MET A 88 -8.79 -28.60 24.82
CA MET A 88 -8.41 -27.65 23.79
C MET A 88 -9.69 -26.89 23.39
N PRO A 89 -9.68 -25.55 23.38
CA PRO A 89 -10.84 -24.82 22.89
C PRO A 89 -11.04 -25.23 21.42
N PRO A 90 -12.28 -25.43 20.96
CA PRO A 90 -12.52 -25.57 19.53
C PRO A 90 -11.98 -24.31 18.86
N VAL A 91 -11.30 -24.44 17.73
CA VAL A 91 -10.78 -23.31 16.91
C VAL A 91 -11.85 -22.22 16.73
N ASN A 92 -13.12 -22.63 16.63
CA ASN A 92 -14.29 -21.76 16.51
C ASN A 92 -14.50 -20.79 17.69
N LYS A 93 -14.02 -21.11 18.90
CA LYS A 93 -14.22 -20.27 20.09
C LYS A 93 -13.28 -19.05 20.12
N LEU A 94 -12.14 -19.13 19.43
CA LEU A 94 -11.20 -18.00 19.30
C LEU A 94 -11.67 -17.01 18.23
N GLU A 95 -12.34 -17.48 17.17
CA GLU A 95 -12.91 -16.61 16.13
C GLU A 95 -14.09 -15.78 16.66
N GLU A 96 -14.79 -16.28 17.68
CA GLU A 96 -15.88 -15.58 18.38
C GLU A 96 -15.42 -14.43 19.30
N GLU A 97 -14.14 -14.41 19.73
CA GLU A 97 -13.58 -13.33 20.57
C GLU A 97 -12.89 -12.21 19.76
N LEU A 98 -12.61 -12.43 18.47
CA LEU A 98 -11.96 -11.40 17.65
C LEU A 98 -12.98 -10.33 17.26
N SER A 99 -12.64 -9.07 17.53
CA SER A 99 -13.41 -7.91 17.08
C SER A 99 -13.69 -7.97 15.57
N SER A 100 -14.83 -7.41 15.17
CA SER A 100 -15.16 -7.29 13.76
C SER A 100 -14.10 -6.44 13.05
N PRO A 101 -13.71 -6.79 11.81
CA PRO A 101 -12.81 -5.98 11.02
C PRO A 101 -13.35 -4.55 10.86
N ASN A 102 -12.48 -3.55 11.03
CA ASN A 102 -12.80 -2.16 10.76
C ASN A 102 -12.46 -1.83 9.30
N TYR A 103 -13.51 -1.68 8.48
CA TYR A 103 -13.37 -1.37 7.05
C TYR A 103 -12.90 0.05 6.75
N ASN A 104 -12.84 0.94 7.74
CA ASN A 104 -12.24 2.27 7.59
C ASN A 104 -10.73 2.26 7.88
N PHE A 105 -10.18 1.13 8.32
CA PHE A 105 -8.75 0.96 8.55
C PHE A 105 -8.15 0.15 7.41
N HIS A 106 -7.11 0.72 6.79
CA HIS A 106 -6.48 0.21 5.58
C HIS A 106 -5.01 -0.15 5.84
N ILE A 107 -4.55 -1.28 5.30
CA ILE A 107 -3.15 -1.69 5.36
C ILE A 107 -2.54 -1.74 3.95
N PHE A 108 -1.32 -1.22 3.82
CA PHE A 108 -0.51 -1.46 2.63
C PHE A 108 0.09 -2.86 2.66
N TYR A 109 -0.35 -3.72 1.75
CA TYR A 109 0.13 -5.10 1.62
C TYR A 109 0.97 -5.27 0.35
N TYR A 110 2.11 -5.96 0.47
CA TYR A 110 3.03 -6.20 -0.64
C TYR A 110 3.13 -7.69 -0.96
N SER A 111 2.71 -8.07 -2.18
CA SER A 111 2.67 -9.45 -2.67
C SER A 111 3.87 -9.82 -3.57
N TRP A 112 5.01 -9.16 -3.38
CA TRP A 112 6.17 -9.24 -4.28
C TRP A 112 7.31 -10.14 -3.78
N PHE A 113 7.14 -10.89 -2.69
CA PHE A 113 8.18 -11.76 -2.14
C PHE A 113 8.15 -13.15 -2.76
N GLY A 114 9.31 -13.79 -2.91
CA GLY A 114 9.39 -15.12 -3.50
C GLY A 114 10.59 -15.92 -3.03
N ASN A 115 10.50 -17.25 -3.12
CA ASN A 115 11.53 -18.17 -2.65
C ASN A 115 11.76 -19.35 -3.63
N PRO A 116 12.86 -20.12 -3.51
CA PRO A 116 13.16 -21.21 -4.43
C PRO A 116 12.08 -22.28 -4.55
N GLN A 117 11.35 -22.56 -3.46
CA GLN A 117 10.33 -23.60 -3.42
C GLN A 117 9.10 -23.26 -4.27
N PHE A 118 8.60 -22.03 -4.20
CA PHE A 118 7.37 -21.61 -4.90
C PHE A 118 7.63 -20.79 -6.17
N ASP A 119 8.79 -20.14 -6.27
CA ASP A 119 9.12 -19.20 -7.34
C ASP A 119 10.36 -19.60 -8.15
N GLY A 120 11.05 -20.68 -7.77
CA GLY A 120 12.29 -21.15 -8.41
C GLY A 120 13.53 -20.29 -8.09
N LYS A 121 13.36 -19.15 -7.42
CA LYS A 121 14.43 -18.26 -6.96
C LYS A 121 13.92 -17.32 -5.86
N TYR A 122 14.84 -16.73 -5.11
CA TYR A 122 14.50 -15.61 -4.24
C TYR A 122 14.11 -14.37 -5.04
N ILE A 123 13.04 -13.71 -4.59
CA ILE A 123 12.51 -12.44 -5.14
C ILE A 123 12.28 -11.49 -3.96
N HIS A 124 12.72 -10.24 -4.10
CA HIS A 124 12.73 -9.20 -3.07
C HIS A 124 13.59 -9.50 -1.83
N TRP A 125 13.63 -10.72 -1.30
CA TRP A 125 14.53 -11.07 -0.19
C TRP A 125 16.00 -10.88 -0.53
N ASN A 126 16.39 -11.21 -1.76
CA ASN A 126 17.73 -11.01 -2.28
C ASN A 126 17.91 -9.63 -2.93
N HIS A 127 17.31 -8.56 -2.39
CA HIS A 127 17.36 -7.22 -2.98
C HIS A 127 18.81 -6.74 -3.18
N PRO A 128 19.13 -5.99 -4.24
CA PRO A 128 20.45 -5.36 -4.36
C PRO A 128 20.64 -4.26 -3.31
N LEU A 129 21.89 -4.09 -2.86
CA LEU A 129 22.26 -2.90 -2.10
C LEU A 129 22.23 -1.69 -3.04
N LEU A 130 21.46 -0.67 -2.66
CA LEU A 130 21.30 0.53 -3.46
C LEU A 130 22.54 1.42 -3.30
N PRO A 131 23.21 1.81 -4.40
CA PRO A 131 24.34 2.71 -4.31
C PRO A 131 23.88 4.11 -3.87
N HIS A 132 24.74 4.78 -3.11
CA HIS A 132 24.57 6.21 -2.88
C HIS A 132 24.62 6.98 -4.22
N TRP A 133 23.87 8.08 -4.34
CA TRP A 133 23.78 8.85 -5.59
C TRP A 133 25.11 9.51 -6.00
N ASP A 134 25.93 9.93 -5.04
CA ASP A 134 27.32 10.35 -5.27
C ASP A 134 28.25 9.11 -5.37
N PRO A 135 28.90 8.88 -6.53
CA PRO A 135 29.82 7.76 -6.72
C PRO A 135 31.00 7.73 -5.74
N LYS A 136 31.47 8.90 -5.29
CA LYS A 136 32.60 8.99 -4.34
C LYS A 136 32.19 8.40 -2.98
N ILE A 137 30.98 8.69 -2.55
CA ILE A 137 30.41 8.14 -1.32
C ILE A 137 30.05 6.66 -1.53
N ALA A 138 29.45 6.30 -2.67
CA ALA A 138 29.03 4.93 -2.97
C ALA A 138 30.19 3.91 -2.94
N ASN A 139 31.42 4.35 -3.26
CA ASN A 139 32.60 3.49 -3.21
C ASN A 139 33.02 3.08 -1.79
N ASN A 140 32.53 3.79 -0.77
CA ASN A 140 32.82 3.48 0.63
C ASN A 140 31.82 2.48 1.25
N TYR A 141 30.79 2.05 0.51
CA TYR A 141 29.76 1.14 1.00
C TYR A 141 29.79 -0.22 0.26
N PRO A 142 29.30 -1.30 0.90
CA PRO A 142 29.15 -2.59 0.26
C PRO A 142 28.28 -2.53 -1.00
N LYS A 143 28.62 -3.38 -1.97
CA LYS A 143 27.90 -3.55 -3.23
C LYS A 143 27.51 -5.01 -3.38
N GLY A 144 26.44 -5.29 -4.11
CA GLY A 144 25.99 -6.65 -4.39
C GLY A 144 24.51 -6.84 -4.08
N ARG A 145 24.15 -8.06 -3.70
CA ARG A 145 22.80 -8.47 -3.31
C ARG A 145 22.86 -9.26 -2.02
N HIS A 146 21.78 -9.20 -1.25
CA HIS A 146 21.60 -10.08 -0.11
C HIS A 146 21.53 -11.56 -0.55
N ASN A 147 21.98 -12.47 0.32
CA ASN A 147 21.99 -13.92 0.10
C ASN A 147 21.09 -14.68 1.10
N PRO A 148 19.78 -14.80 0.82
CA PRO A 148 18.85 -15.51 1.70
C PRO A 148 19.17 -17.02 1.80
N PRO A 149 18.78 -17.70 2.88
CA PRO A 149 17.85 -17.21 3.90
C PRO A 149 18.50 -16.42 5.05
N GLU A 150 19.79 -16.59 5.35
CA GLU A 150 20.42 -15.95 6.53
C GLU A 150 20.69 -14.45 6.34
N ASP A 151 20.88 -14.01 5.10
CA ASP A 151 21.10 -12.61 4.74
C ASP A 151 19.98 -12.12 3.80
N ILE A 152 19.04 -11.34 4.34
CA ILE A 152 17.91 -10.78 3.60
C ILE A 152 17.99 -9.26 3.50
N GLY A 153 17.35 -8.69 2.48
CA GLY A 153 17.21 -7.24 2.28
C GLY A 153 16.23 -6.57 3.23
N ALA A 154 16.38 -6.79 4.54
CA ALA A 154 15.59 -6.18 5.59
C ALA A 154 16.40 -6.09 6.89
N ASN A 155 16.15 -5.06 7.70
CA ASN A 155 16.74 -4.93 9.03
C ASN A 155 16.09 -5.84 10.08
N PHE A 156 14.87 -6.33 9.82
CA PHE A 156 14.13 -7.25 10.66
C PHE A 156 13.91 -8.57 9.93
N TYR A 157 13.87 -9.67 10.67
CA TYR A 157 13.63 -11.00 10.12
C TYR A 157 12.18 -11.44 10.37
N PRO A 158 11.39 -11.78 9.34
CA PRO A 158 10.01 -12.24 9.52
C PRO A 158 9.96 -13.58 10.26
N GLU A 159 8.93 -13.77 11.10
CA GLU A 159 8.69 -15.06 11.76
C GLU A 159 8.44 -16.19 10.74
N LEU A 160 7.77 -15.88 9.63
CA LEU A 160 7.54 -16.80 8.50
C LEU A 160 8.79 -17.02 7.62
N GLY A 161 9.93 -16.45 7.97
CA GLY A 161 11.19 -16.54 7.22
C GLY A 161 11.14 -15.86 5.85
N SER A 162 12.00 -16.30 4.93
CA SER A 162 12.03 -15.83 3.54
C SER A 162 10.93 -16.49 2.70
N TYR A 163 9.69 -16.18 3.05
CA TYR A 163 8.47 -16.78 2.48
C TYR A 163 8.24 -16.40 1.01
N SER A 164 7.33 -17.12 0.34
CA SER A 164 6.78 -16.71 -0.95
C SER A 164 5.41 -16.07 -0.79
N SER A 165 5.16 -14.96 -1.47
CA SER A 165 3.84 -14.35 -1.55
C SER A 165 2.83 -15.19 -2.36
N LYS A 166 3.29 -16.26 -3.04
CA LYS A 166 2.43 -17.24 -3.73
C LYS A 166 2.10 -18.46 -2.89
N ASP A 167 2.73 -18.64 -1.73
CA ASP A 167 2.44 -19.74 -0.84
C ASP A 167 1.06 -19.52 -0.18
N PRO A 168 0.06 -20.39 -0.41
CA PRO A 168 -1.27 -20.24 0.18
C PRO A 168 -1.25 -20.22 1.71
N SER A 169 -0.33 -20.95 2.34
CA SER A 169 -0.23 -21.00 3.81
C SER A 169 0.23 -19.67 4.40
N VAL A 170 1.12 -18.98 3.69
CA VAL A 170 1.59 -17.63 4.04
C VAL A 170 0.47 -16.61 3.89
N ILE A 171 -0.31 -16.70 2.80
CA ILE A 171 -1.46 -15.82 2.58
C ILE A 171 -2.48 -16.01 3.70
N GLU A 172 -2.79 -17.26 4.06
CA GLU A 172 -3.71 -17.56 5.16
C GLU A 172 -3.20 -16.99 6.50
N ALA A 173 -1.90 -17.14 6.78
CA ALA A 173 -1.29 -16.59 7.98
C ALA A 173 -1.39 -15.05 8.03
N HIS A 174 -1.10 -14.36 6.91
CA HIS A 174 -1.25 -12.90 6.84
C HIS A 174 -2.70 -12.44 7.01
N MET A 175 -3.67 -13.16 6.45
CA MET A 175 -5.10 -12.85 6.63
C MET A 175 -5.53 -13.01 8.09
N LYS A 176 -5.04 -14.05 8.79
CA LYS A 176 -5.25 -14.23 10.23
C LYS A 176 -4.65 -13.07 11.03
N GLN A 177 -3.41 -12.67 10.72
CA GLN A 177 -2.76 -11.52 11.37
C GLN A 177 -3.55 -10.22 11.18
N MET A 178 -4.02 -9.93 9.96
CA MET A 178 -4.86 -8.75 9.69
C MET A 178 -6.20 -8.80 10.42
N ARG A 179 -6.83 -9.99 10.52
CA ARG A 179 -8.05 -10.18 11.31
C ARG A 179 -7.80 -9.94 12.79
N SER A 180 -6.70 -10.46 13.36
CA SER A 180 -6.31 -10.19 14.74
C SER A 180 -6.03 -8.70 14.99
N ALA A 181 -5.54 -7.98 13.99
CA ALA A 181 -5.36 -6.53 14.02
C ALA A 181 -6.65 -5.73 13.75
N SER A 182 -7.81 -6.39 13.59
CA SER A 182 -9.11 -5.75 13.27
C SER A 182 -9.09 -4.86 12.02
N THR A 183 -8.27 -5.20 11.02
CA THR A 183 -8.20 -4.47 9.76
C THR A 183 -9.17 -5.07 8.73
N GLY A 184 -9.94 -4.22 8.05
CA GLY A 184 -10.92 -4.65 7.05
C GLY A 184 -10.49 -4.47 5.59
N ASN A 185 -9.44 -3.68 5.30
CA ASN A 185 -9.01 -3.35 3.93
C ASN A 185 -7.50 -3.23 3.77
#